data_AF-A0A8I1KR86-F1
#
_entry.id   AF-A0A8I1KR86-F1
#
_cell.length_a   1.000
_cell.length_b   1.000
_cell.length_c   1.000
_cell.angle_alpha   90.00
_cell.angle_beta   90.00
_cell.angle_gamma   90.00
#
_symmetry.space_group_name_H-M   'P 1'
#
loop_
_entity.id
_entity.type
_entity.pdbx_description
1 polymer ?
#
loop_
_entity_poly.entity_id
_entity_poly.type
_entity_poly.pdbx_seq_one_letter_code
_entity_poly.pdbx_strand_id
1 'polypeptide(L)'
;MTEENYKYTTDELGRIIDVNAEELILQKGTRNPGMQVAAGRQDRLVDDDGGHLIGTQFRGSGDIDNLLAQNRQINRSGGEWYKMETEWTNALKEIPPKKVSVKIKPVFVGTSLRPDSYKVVYEIEGKGIFKKTIENRAGG
;
A
#
# COMPACT_ATOMS: atom_id res chain seq x y z
N MET A 1 5.87 9.60 21.55
CA MET A 1 5.85 8.74 20.35
C MET A 1 6.57 9.49 19.26
N THR A 2 7.81 9.10 18.99
CA THR A 2 8.68 9.72 17.99
C THR A 2 8.24 9.35 16.57
N GLU A 3 8.69 10.19 15.64
CA GLU A 3 8.40 10.24 14.21
C GLU A 3 8.73 8.93 13.47
N GLU A 4 7.96 8.64 12.41
CA GLU A 4 8.12 7.54 11.43
C GLU A 4 7.62 6.13 11.79
N ASN A 5 6.29 5.98 11.98
CA ASN A 5 5.66 4.65 12.05
C ASN A 5 5.78 3.86 10.73
N TYR A 6 5.99 4.55 9.60
CA TYR A 6 6.11 3.97 8.28
C TYR A 6 7.39 4.45 7.61
N LYS A 7 8.24 3.51 7.22
CA LYS A 7 9.50 3.76 6.55
C LYS A 7 9.37 3.41 5.07
N TYR A 8 9.74 4.33 4.20
CA TYR A 8 9.71 4.16 2.75
C TYR A 8 11.14 4.23 2.22
N THR A 9 11.51 3.31 1.34
CA THR A 9 12.79 3.33 0.64
C THR A 9 12.55 3.52 -0.84
N THR A 10 13.27 4.46 -1.45
CA THR A 10 13.24 4.67 -2.90
C THR A 10 14.54 4.24 -3.57
N ASP A 11 14.47 3.91 -4.85
CA ASP A 11 15.66 3.73 -5.68
C ASP A 11 16.12 5.04 -6.36
N GLU A 12 17.15 4.96 -7.21
CA GLU A 12 17.74 6.09 -7.93
C GLU A 12 16.76 6.77 -8.92
N LEU A 13 15.68 6.09 -9.30
CA LEU A 13 14.63 6.64 -10.16
C LEU A 13 13.50 7.29 -9.33
N GLY A 14 13.63 7.30 -8.00
CA GLY A 14 12.62 7.81 -7.08
C GLY A 14 11.41 6.88 -6.93
N ARG A 15 11.53 5.60 -7.31
CA ARG A 15 10.45 4.61 -7.16
C ARG A 15 10.47 4.05 -5.75
N ILE A 16 9.31 3.92 -5.12
CA ILE A 16 9.19 3.27 -3.82
C ILE A 16 9.40 1.76 -3.99
N ILE A 17 10.48 1.23 -3.43
CA ILE A 17 10.89 -0.18 -3.58
C ILE A 17 10.70 -1.02 -2.30
N ASP A 18 10.56 -0.37 -1.14
CA ASP A 18 10.28 -1.03 0.14
C ASP A 18 9.46 -0.11 1.04
N VAL A 19 8.45 -0.67 1.68
CA VAL A 19 7.70 -0.03 2.76
C VAL A 19 7.73 -0.96 3.97
N ASN A 20 8.04 -0.41 5.13
CA ASN A 20 8.01 -1.14 6.40
C ASN A 20 7.18 -0.37 7.43
N ALA A 21 6.18 -1.05 7.98
CA ALA A 21 5.36 -0.62 9.09
C ALA A 21 5.45 -1.66 10.20
N GLU A 22 6.12 -1.33 11.32
CA GLU A 22 6.20 -2.24 12.47
C GLU A 22 4.83 -2.42 13.13
N GLU A 23 4.02 -1.36 13.13
CA GLU A 23 2.64 -1.39 13.63
C GLU A 23 1.77 -0.41 12.82
N LEU A 24 0.70 -0.91 12.20
CA LEU A 24 -0.32 -0.07 11.58
C LEU A 24 -1.16 0.64 12.65
N ILE A 25 -1.44 1.93 12.42
CA ILE A 25 -2.26 2.73 13.32
C ILE A 25 -3.59 3.04 12.66
N LEU A 26 -4.69 2.54 13.22
CA LEU A 26 -6.04 2.85 12.74
C LEU A 26 -6.45 4.29 13.12
N GLN A 27 -6.00 5.25 12.32
CA GLN A 27 -6.30 6.67 12.45
C GLN A 27 -6.43 7.27 11.05
N LYS A 28 -7.46 8.08 10.81
CA LYS A 28 -7.67 8.71 9.50
C LYS A 28 -6.62 9.80 9.23
N GLY A 29 -5.89 9.64 8.13
CA GLY A 29 -5.01 10.64 7.53
C GLY A 29 -5.70 11.49 6.47
N THR A 30 -4.94 12.40 5.85
CA THR A 30 -5.42 13.32 4.80
C THR A 30 -5.15 12.74 3.43
N ARG A 31 -6.13 12.82 2.52
CA ARG A 31 -5.96 12.43 1.12
C ARG A 31 -5.55 13.64 0.28
N ASN A 32 -4.72 13.42 -0.73
CA ASN A 32 -4.39 14.42 -1.75
C ASN A 32 -4.81 13.94 -3.14
N PRO A 33 -6.00 14.32 -3.63
CA PRO A 33 -6.51 13.85 -4.92
C PRO A 33 -5.61 14.18 -6.11
N GLY A 34 -4.91 15.32 -6.06
CA GLY A 34 -3.97 15.71 -7.12
C GLY A 34 -2.82 14.72 -7.25
N MET A 35 -2.25 14.28 -6.12
CA MET A 35 -1.16 13.31 -6.11
C MET A 35 -1.63 11.91 -6.51
N GLN A 36 -2.87 11.54 -6.17
CA GLN A 36 -3.46 10.29 -6.65
C GLN A 36 -3.60 10.25 -8.18
N VAL A 37 -3.87 11.38 -8.83
CA VAL A 37 -3.89 11.45 -10.31
C VAL A 37 -2.47 11.44 -10.89
N ALA A 38 -1.50 12.04 -10.20
CA ALA A 38 -0.12 12.13 -10.66
C ALA A 38 0.69 10.82 -10.54
N ALA A 39 0.26 9.88 -9.69
CA ALA A 39 0.97 8.62 -9.45
C ALA A 39 1.20 7.82 -10.75
N GLY A 40 2.41 7.26 -10.91
CA GLY A 40 2.89 6.54 -12.10
C GLY A 40 3.30 7.41 -13.29
N ARG A 41 2.94 8.70 -13.30
CA ARG A 41 3.31 9.68 -14.33
C ARG A 41 3.09 9.12 -15.76
N GLN A 42 4.11 9.13 -16.60
CA GLN A 42 4.04 8.67 -18.00
C GLN A 42 3.78 7.16 -18.14
N ASP A 43 4.07 6.36 -17.12
CA ASP A 43 3.90 4.90 -17.16
C ASP A 43 2.55 4.44 -16.59
N ARG A 44 1.74 5.39 -16.08
CA ARG A 44 0.39 5.14 -15.59
C ARG A 44 -0.51 4.67 -16.74
N LEU A 45 -1.27 3.61 -16.51
CA LEU A 45 -2.29 3.14 -17.45
C LEU A 45 -3.64 3.84 -17.22
N VAL A 46 -4.47 3.87 -18.26
CA VAL A 46 -5.81 4.48 -18.22
C VAL A 46 -6.71 3.86 -17.16
N ASP A 47 -6.49 2.59 -16.82
CA ASP A 47 -7.25 1.85 -15.83
C ASP A 47 -6.64 1.88 -14.42
N ASP A 48 -5.56 2.64 -14.19
CA ASP A 48 -4.97 2.81 -12.87
C ASP A 48 -5.62 3.93 -12.05
N ASP A 49 -5.66 3.71 -10.74
CA ASP A 49 -5.83 4.72 -9.70
C ASP A 49 -4.45 5.10 -9.11
N GLY A 50 -4.40 6.18 -8.32
CA GLY A 50 -3.30 6.40 -7.38
C GLY A 50 -3.56 5.58 -6.12
N GLY A 51 -3.00 4.37 -6.08
CA GLY A 51 -3.14 3.44 -4.97
C GLY A 51 -2.17 3.77 -3.85
N HIS A 52 -2.66 3.78 -2.62
CA HIS A 52 -1.82 3.97 -1.45
C HIS A 52 -1.12 2.65 -1.09
N LEU A 53 0.17 2.70 -0.77
CA LEU A 53 0.87 1.53 -0.21
C LEU A 53 0.43 1.29 1.23
N ILE A 54 0.30 2.35 2.02
CA ILE A 54 -0.38 2.35 3.32
C ILE A 54 -1.62 3.24 3.19
N GLY A 55 -2.82 2.66 3.26
CA GLY A 55 -4.06 3.42 3.13
C GLY A 55 -4.18 4.57 4.14
N THR A 56 -4.85 5.66 3.75
CA THR A 56 -5.08 6.82 4.65
C THR A 56 -5.86 6.46 5.90
N GLN A 57 -6.60 5.34 5.92
CA GLN A 57 -7.26 4.84 7.13
C GLN A 57 -6.27 4.36 8.20
N PHE A 58 -5.03 4.09 7.79
CA PHE A 58 -3.91 3.77 8.66
C PHE A 58 -2.97 4.97 8.85
N ARG A 59 -3.44 6.21 8.69
CA ARG A 59 -2.59 7.43 8.75
C ARG A 59 -1.46 7.45 7.70
N GLY A 60 -1.57 6.66 6.63
CA GLY A 60 -0.64 6.74 5.51
C GLY A 60 -0.67 8.12 4.85
N SER A 61 0.49 8.55 4.33
CA SER A 61 0.64 9.83 3.61
C SER A 61 -0.28 9.87 2.40
N GLY A 62 -0.88 11.02 2.12
CA GLY A 62 -1.67 11.25 0.92
C GLY A 62 -0.84 11.64 -0.29
N ASP A 63 0.48 11.85 -0.13
CA ASP A 63 1.38 12.39 -1.14
C ASP A 63 2.15 11.28 -1.89
N ILE A 64 3.02 11.68 -2.83
CA ILE A 64 3.69 10.75 -3.77
C ILE A 64 4.65 9.77 -3.10
N ASP A 65 5.06 10.06 -1.86
CA ASP A 65 5.92 9.20 -1.04
C ASP A 65 5.23 7.90 -0.59
N ASN A 66 3.92 7.78 -0.80
CA ASN A 66 3.12 6.60 -0.46
C ASN A 66 2.15 6.18 -1.58
N LEU A 67 2.30 6.71 -2.80
CA LEU A 67 1.40 6.46 -3.91
C LEU A 67 2.12 5.82 -5.11
N LEU A 68 1.50 4.79 -5.68
CA LEU A 68 1.91 4.21 -6.96
C LEU A 68 0.70 4.09 -7.90
N ALA A 69 0.96 4.06 -9.21
CA ALA A 69 -0.08 3.70 -10.17
C ALA A 69 -0.48 2.24 -9.96
N GLN A 70 -1.75 2.04 -9.62
CA GLN A 70 -2.27 0.74 -9.23
C GLN A 70 -3.58 0.46 -9.97
N ASN A 71 -3.70 -0.73 -10.54
CA ASN A 71 -4.88 -1.10 -11.32
C ASN A 71 -6.14 -0.96 -10.46
N ARG A 72 -7.16 -0.27 -10.98
CA ARG A 72 -8.39 0.01 -10.21
C ARG A 72 -9.09 -1.25 -9.72
N GLN A 73 -8.97 -2.39 -10.42
CA GLN A 73 -9.66 -3.62 -10.02
C GLN A 73 -9.05 -4.26 -8.78
N ILE A 74 -7.74 -4.09 -8.56
CA ILE A 74 -7.10 -4.58 -7.32
C ILE A 74 -7.24 -3.57 -6.19
N ASN A 75 -7.21 -2.26 -6.49
CA ASN A 75 -7.23 -1.16 -5.53
C ASN A 75 -8.62 -0.90 -4.91
N ARG A 76 -9.68 -0.93 -5.74
CA ARG A 76 -11.03 -0.56 -5.31
C ARG A 76 -11.74 -1.70 -4.56
N SER A 77 -12.91 -1.39 -4.01
CA SER A 77 -13.78 -2.35 -3.32
C SER A 77 -13.96 -3.64 -4.13
N GLY A 78 -13.77 -4.77 -3.47
CA GLY A 78 -13.81 -6.11 -4.08
C GLY A 78 -12.48 -6.60 -4.67
N GLY A 79 -11.50 -5.71 -4.82
CA GLY A 79 -10.14 -6.05 -5.25
C GLY A 79 -9.28 -6.67 -4.15
N GLU A 80 -8.19 -7.33 -4.55
CA GLU A 80 -7.29 -8.03 -3.62
C GLU A 80 -6.59 -7.09 -2.63
N TRP A 81 -6.22 -5.88 -3.06
CA TRP A 81 -5.63 -4.88 -2.16
C TRP A 81 -6.64 -4.42 -1.11
N TYR A 82 -7.85 -4.07 -1.55
CA TYR A 82 -8.94 -3.66 -0.67
C TYR A 82 -9.28 -4.73 0.38
N LYS A 83 -9.37 -6.01 -0.04
CA LYS A 83 -9.66 -7.12 0.87
C LYS A 83 -8.56 -7.27 1.94
N MET A 84 -7.31 -7.15 1.53
CA MET A 84 -6.16 -7.21 2.43
C MET A 84 -6.18 -6.06 3.46
N GLU A 85 -6.40 -4.81 3.03
CA GLU A 85 -6.54 -3.68 3.95
C GLU A 85 -7.76 -3.81 4.88
N THR A 86 -8.85 -4.43 4.38
CA THR A 86 -10.04 -4.72 5.19
C THR A 86 -9.72 -5.72 6.31
N GLU A 87 -8.92 -6.76 6.02
CA GLU A 87 -8.47 -7.72 7.02
C GLU A 87 -7.66 -7.04 8.14
N TRP A 88 -6.72 -6.17 7.76
CA TRP A 88 -5.92 -5.38 8.72
C TRP A 88 -6.81 -4.48 9.57
N THR A 89 -7.76 -3.78 8.94
CA THR A 89 -8.72 -2.93 9.64
C THR A 89 -9.56 -3.70 10.65
N ASN A 90 -10.00 -4.91 10.30
CA ASN A 90 -10.80 -5.74 11.18
C ASN A 90 -9.99 -6.18 12.41
N ALA A 91 -8.72 -6.58 12.22
CA ALA A 91 -7.83 -6.93 13.32
C ALA A 91 -7.57 -5.75 14.29
N LEU A 92 -7.32 -4.56 13.75
CA LEU A 92 -7.10 -3.33 14.52
C LEU A 92 -8.35 -2.85 15.28
N LYS A 93 -9.55 -3.34 14.92
CA LYS A 93 -10.83 -3.03 15.59
C LYS A 93 -11.24 -4.07 16.64
N GLU A 94 -10.52 -5.18 16.78
CA GLU A 94 -10.80 -6.17 17.82
C GLU A 94 -10.62 -5.57 19.23
N ILE A 95 -11.14 -6.24 20.28
CA ILE A 95 -11.03 -5.79 21.67
C ILE A 95 -10.37 -6.91 22.51
N PRO A 96 -9.12 -6.75 22.96
CA PRO A 96 -8.22 -5.61 22.69
C PRO A 96 -7.79 -5.54 21.21
N PRO A 97 -7.41 -4.36 20.68
CA PRO A 97 -6.89 -4.23 19.32
C PRO A 97 -5.67 -5.12 19.09
N LYS A 98 -5.65 -5.84 17.97
CA LYS A 98 -4.49 -6.63 17.56
C LYS A 98 -3.46 -5.77 16.86
N LYS A 99 -2.20 -6.09 17.05
CA LYS A 99 -1.11 -5.49 16.26
C LYS A 99 -1.07 -6.06 14.85
N VAL A 100 -0.77 -5.19 13.88
CA VAL A 100 -0.55 -5.56 12.48
C VAL A 100 0.75 -4.94 12.00
N SER A 101 1.72 -5.77 11.63
CA SER A 101 2.97 -5.33 10.99
C SER A 101 2.92 -5.63 9.49
N VAL A 102 3.52 -4.78 8.67
CA VAL A 102 3.43 -4.89 7.20
C VAL A 102 4.78 -4.55 6.56
N LYS A 103 5.14 -5.36 5.57
CA LYS A 103 6.22 -5.09 4.62
C LYS A 103 5.70 -5.21 3.19
N ILE A 104 5.90 -4.17 2.40
CA ILE A 104 5.48 -4.13 1.00
C ILE A 104 6.68 -3.88 0.11
N LYS A 105 6.81 -4.69 -0.95
CA LYS A 105 7.81 -4.53 -2.00
C LYS A 105 7.12 -4.48 -3.36
N PRO A 106 6.93 -3.28 -3.93
CA PRO A 106 6.58 -3.15 -5.34
C PRO A 106 7.69 -3.74 -6.21
N VAL A 107 7.31 -4.41 -7.29
CA VAL A 107 8.22 -5.05 -8.25
C VAL A 107 8.09 -4.32 -9.57
N PHE A 108 9.20 -3.81 -10.09
CA PHE A 108 9.25 -3.05 -11.34
C PHE A 108 10.07 -3.80 -12.39
N VAL A 109 9.66 -3.70 -13.65
CA VAL A 109 10.46 -4.13 -14.81
C VAL A 109 11.11 -2.92 -15.49
N GLY A 110 12.42 -3.02 -15.74
CA GLY A 110 13.20 -1.96 -16.40
C GLY A 110 13.15 -0.63 -15.64
N THR A 111 12.91 0.45 -16.37
CA THR A 111 12.87 1.83 -15.85
C THR A 111 11.45 2.35 -15.59
N SER A 112 10.44 1.49 -15.67
CA SER A 112 9.04 1.88 -15.43
C SER A 112 8.84 2.45 -14.02
N LEU A 113 8.06 3.53 -13.91
CA LEU A 113 7.56 4.10 -12.65
C LEU A 113 6.28 3.43 -12.15
N ARG A 114 5.67 2.56 -12.97
CA ARG A 114 4.54 1.72 -12.60
C ARG A 114 5.05 0.32 -12.24
N PRO A 115 4.73 -0.21 -11.05
CA PRO A 115 5.10 -1.57 -10.70
C PRO A 115 4.26 -2.58 -11.50
N ASP A 116 4.84 -3.74 -11.78
CA ASP A 116 4.17 -4.88 -12.40
C ASP A 116 3.41 -5.71 -11.36
N SER A 117 3.91 -5.78 -10.12
CA SER A 117 3.26 -6.50 -9.02
C SER A 117 3.71 -5.99 -7.65
N TYR A 118 3.09 -6.50 -6.60
CA TYR A 118 3.42 -6.19 -5.21
C TYR A 118 3.64 -7.48 -4.43
N LYS A 119 4.76 -7.58 -3.74
CA LYS A 119 5.01 -8.61 -2.72
C LYS A 119 4.71 -8.03 -1.36
N VAL A 120 3.69 -8.56 -0.68
CA VAL A 120 3.24 -8.08 0.63
C VAL A 120 3.44 -9.20 1.65
N VAL A 121 4.07 -8.87 2.76
CA VAL A 121 4.15 -9.72 3.95
C VAL A 121 3.54 -8.94 5.09
N TYR A 122 2.60 -9.54 5.81
CA TYR A 122 2.03 -8.92 7.00
C TYR A 122 1.83 -9.95 8.10
N GLU A 123 1.92 -9.50 9.34
CA GLU A 123 1.64 -10.31 10.51
C GLU A 123 0.47 -9.70 11.27
N ILE A 124 -0.47 -10.54 11.68
CA ILE A 124 -1.54 -10.14 12.59
C ILE A 124 -1.35 -10.91 13.89
N GLU A 125 -1.27 -10.18 14.99
CA GLU A 125 -1.10 -10.73 16.33
C GLU A 125 -2.14 -11.84 16.61
N GLY A 126 -1.64 -13.02 16.97
CA GLY A 126 -2.48 -14.20 17.24
C GLY A 126 -3.11 -14.87 16.01
N LYS A 127 -2.90 -14.38 14.78
CA LYS A 127 -3.31 -15.08 13.53
C LYS A 127 -2.10 -15.59 12.72
N GLY A 128 -0.94 -14.94 12.84
CA GLY A 128 0.31 -15.37 12.20
C GLY A 128 0.72 -14.50 11.01
N ILE A 129 1.66 -15.03 10.22
CA ILE A 129 2.30 -14.33 9.10
C ILE A 129 1.67 -14.74 7.77
N PHE A 130 1.29 -13.75 6.97
CA PHE A 130 0.69 -13.91 5.66
C PHE A 130 1.62 -13.36 4.58
N LYS A 131 1.62 -14.02 3.41
CA LYS A 131 2.40 -13.60 2.23
C LYS A 131 1.48 -13.54 1.03
N LYS A 132 1.47 -12.41 0.32
CA LYS A 132 0.69 -12.20 -0.90
C LYS A 132 1.59 -11.69 -2.02
N THR A 133 1.32 -12.15 -3.23
CA THR A 133 1.77 -11.49 -4.46
C THR A 133 0.51 -11.04 -5.19
N ILE A 134 0.43 -9.77 -5.53
CA ILE A 134 -0.72 -9.17 -6.22
C ILE A 134 -0.21 -8.59 -7.52
N GLU A 135 -0.67 -9.09 -8.66
CA GLU A 135 -0.31 -8.54 -9.97
C GLU A 135 -1.00 -7.21 -10.20
N ASN A 136 -0.28 -6.23 -10.72
CA ASN A 136 -0.80 -4.90 -10.97
C ASN A 136 -1.55 -4.85 -12.31
N ARG A 137 -2.62 -5.64 -12.42
CA ARG A 137 -3.47 -5.78 -13.62
C ARG A 137 -4.90 -6.17 -13.23
N ALA A 138 -5.80 -6.15 -14.20
CA ALA A 138 -7.17 -6.65 -14.01
C ALA A 138 -7.17 -8.10 -13.49
N GLY A 139 -7.98 -8.38 -12.48
CA GLY A 139 -8.08 -9.70 -11.83
C GLY A 139 -7.03 -10.01 -10.76
N GLY A 140 -5.93 -9.25 -10.71
CA GLY A 140 -4.82 -9.46 -9.77
C GLY A 140 -3.84 -10.56 -10.15
#